data_AF-V2WZQ8-F1
#
_entry.id   AF-V2WZQ8-F1
#
_cell.length_a   1.000
_cell.length_b   1.000
_cell.length_c   1.000
_cell.angle_alpha   90.00
_cell.angle_beta   90.00
_cell.angle_gamma   90.00
#
_symmetry.space_group_name_H-M   'P 1'
#
loop_
_entity.id
_entity.type
_entity.pdbx_description
1 polymer ?
#
loop_
_entity_poly.entity_id
_entity_poly.type
_entity_poly.pdbx_seq_one_letter_code
_entity_poly.pdbx_strand_id
1 'polypeptide(L)'
;MLGSPAFWMTLAIVKFIITTIKVLSIFNRHGKIYAFHIVDDDESEFLFKIGRMSQPLEERKLEWDQQCLSKPHIWYDRIDVNHSHHVEHLVHLELMAHGYKRVIERCPDCGKRHQEIFCLPCTDAWETIIKPLIEKINAEVENGV
;
A
#
# COMPACT_ATOMS: atom_id res chain seq x y z
N MET A 1 -2.39 24.99 6.25
CA MET A 1 -2.83 25.09 4.85
C MET A 1 -2.92 23.68 4.29
N LEU A 2 -4.12 23.11 4.24
CA LEU A 2 -4.37 21.83 3.58
C LEU A 2 -4.34 22.10 2.08
N GLY A 3 -3.34 21.57 1.37
CA GLY A 3 -3.30 21.66 -0.08
C GLY A 3 -4.56 21.03 -0.68
N SER A 4 -5.09 21.63 -1.75
CA SER A 4 -6.26 21.10 -2.47
C SER A 4 -6.08 19.62 -2.80
N PRO A 5 -7.13 18.77 -2.70
CA PRO A 5 -7.06 17.37 -3.06
C PRO A 5 -6.42 17.11 -4.44
N ALA A 6 -6.69 18.01 -5.38
CA ALA A 6 -6.16 17.95 -6.74
C ALA A 6 -4.62 18.01 -6.82
N PHE A 7 -3.95 18.69 -5.87
CA PHE A 7 -2.50 18.90 -5.94
C PHE A 7 -1.71 17.62 -5.66
N TRP A 8 -2.06 16.88 -4.60
CA TRP A 8 -1.34 15.66 -4.25
C TRP A 8 -1.65 14.50 -5.20
N MET A 9 -2.87 14.43 -5.74
CA MET A 9 -3.23 13.50 -6.82
C MET A 9 -2.40 13.76 -8.07
N THR A 10 -2.30 15.02 -8.51
CA THR A 10 -1.47 15.39 -9.67
C THR A 10 0.00 15.01 -9.46
N LEU A 11 0.53 15.27 -8.26
CA LEU A 11 1.90 14.89 -7.93
C LEU A 11 2.08 13.36 -7.93
N ALA A 12 1.09 12.60 -7.49
CA ALA A 12 1.13 11.14 -7.51
C ALA A 12 1.14 10.60 -8.95
N ILE A 13 0.33 11.16 -9.85
CA ILE A 13 0.33 10.81 -11.29
C ILE A 13 1.71 11.06 -11.90
N VAL A 14 2.29 12.25 -11.68
CA VAL A 14 3.62 12.57 -12.22
C VAL A 14 4.69 11.62 -11.67
N LYS A 15 4.64 11.31 -10.37
CA LYS A 15 5.57 10.35 -9.75
C LYS A 15 5.36 8.93 -10.25
N PHE A 16 4.12 8.53 -10.54
CA PHE A 16 3.80 7.24 -11.11
C PHE A 16 4.50 7.11 -12.47
N ILE A 17 4.23 8.03 -13.40
CA ILE A 17 4.83 8.05 -14.74
C ILE A 17 6.36 8.02 -14.66
N ILE A 18 6.98 8.87 -13.83
CA ILE A 18 8.44 8.89 -13.66
C ILE A 18 8.96 7.56 -13.10
N THR A 19 8.24 6.93 -12.17
CA THR A 19 8.70 5.70 -11.53
C THR A 19 8.56 4.50 -12.45
N THR A 20 7.48 4.42 -13.22
CA THR A 20 7.28 3.40 -14.25
C THR A 20 8.41 3.42 -15.29
N ILE A 21 8.81 4.61 -15.74
CA ILE A 21 9.90 4.78 -16.73
C ILE A 21 11.29 4.47 -16.15
N LYS A 22 11.46 4.50 -14.82
CA LYS A 22 12.77 4.22 -14.21
C LYS A 22 13.14 2.77 -14.44
N VAL A 23 14.30 2.58 -15.09
CA VAL A 23 14.94 1.27 -15.25
C VAL A 23 14.90 0.53 -13.93
N LEU A 24 14.30 -0.67 -13.96
CA LEU A 24 14.20 -1.54 -12.80
C LEU A 24 15.62 -1.77 -12.26
N SER A 25 15.83 -1.34 -11.03
CA SER A 25 17.09 -1.59 -10.34
C SER A 25 17.30 -3.09 -10.25
N ILE A 26 18.52 -3.56 -10.54
CA ILE A 26 18.95 -4.95 -10.33
C ILE A 26 18.79 -5.42 -8.86
N PHE A 27 18.53 -4.49 -7.94
CA PHE A 27 18.21 -4.78 -6.54
C PHE A 27 16.71 -5.02 -6.28
N ASN A 28 15.85 -4.95 -7.29
CA ASN A 28 14.46 -5.37 -7.14
C ASN A 28 14.39 -6.88 -6.97
N ARG A 29 14.00 -7.31 -5.77
CA ARG A 29 13.90 -8.71 -5.40
C ARG A 29 12.46 -9.21 -5.53
N HIS A 30 12.34 -10.47 -5.93
CA HIS A 30 11.12 -11.24 -5.78
C HIS A 30 10.64 -11.16 -4.33
N GLY A 31 9.35 -10.98 -4.15
CA GLY A 31 8.74 -10.89 -2.83
C GLY A 31 7.23 -10.97 -2.96
N LYS A 32 6.55 -10.59 -1.90
CA LYS A 32 5.10 -10.61 -1.84
C LYS A 32 4.57 -9.26 -1.42
N ILE A 33 3.47 -8.81 -2.02
CA ILE A 33 2.67 -7.73 -1.47
C ILE A 33 1.57 -8.34 -0.62
N TYR A 34 1.36 -7.78 0.57
CA TYR A 34 0.30 -8.18 1.48
C TYR A 34 -0.54 -6.97 1.85
N ALA A 35 -1.75 -7.22 2.33
CA ALA A 35 -2.55 -6.21 2.98
C ALA A 35 -3.26 -6.76 4.21
N PHE A 36 -3.62 -5.85 5.12
CA PHE A 36 -4.61 -6.10 6.15
C PHE A 36 -5.41 -4.83 6.37
N HIS A 37 -6.66 -4.98 6.81
CA HIS A 37 -7.42 -3.85 7.30
C HIS A 37 -7.28 -3.72 8.82
N ILE A 38 -7.23 -2.49 9.29
CA ILE A 38 -7.26 -2.16 10.71
C ILE A 38 -8.73 -1.97 11.08
N VAL A 39 -9.19 -2.73 12.07
CA VAL A 39 -10.54 -2.59 12.62
C VAL A 39 -10.52 -1.43 13.59
N ASP A 40 -11.31 -0.41 13.30
CA ASP A 40 -11.52 0.78 14.13
C ASP A 40 -13.01 0.99 14.34
N ASP A 41 -13.39 1.65 15.43
CA ASP A 41 -14.81 1.89 15.77
C ASP A 41 -15.47 2.94 14.84
N ASP A 42 -14.66 3.64 14.03
CA ASP A 42 -15.12 4.60 13.02
C ASP A 42 -15.30 3.90 11.66
N GLU A 43 -16.55 3.59 11.31
CA GLU A 43 -16.90 2.90 10.06
C GLU A 43 -16.96 3.82 8.83
N SER A 44 -16.62 5.11 8.95
CA SER A 44 -16.76 6.06 7.84
C SER A 44 -15.70 5.89 6.74
N GLU A 45 -14.50 5.40 7.09
CA GLU A 45 -13.42 5.07 6.15
C GLU A 45 -12.66 3.83 6.66
N PHE A 46 -12.37 2.87 5.78
CA PHE A 46 -11.65 1.65 6.16
C PHE A 46 -10.15 1.82 5.94
N LEU A 47 -9.36 1.56 6.98
CA LEU A 47 -7.90 1.71 6.94
C LEU A 47 -7.24 0.41 6.48
N PHE A 48 -6.60 0.44 5.32
CA PHE A 48 -5.83 -0.68 4.79
C PHE A 48 -4.34 -0.38 4.82
N LYS A 49 -3.56 -1.25 5.46
CA LYS A 49 -2.11 -1.28 5.28
C LYS A 49 -1.78 -2.14 4.07
N ILE A 50 -0.96 -1.61 3.17
CA ILE A 50 -0.48 -2.32 1.98
C ILE A 50 1.04 -2.29 2.01
N GLY A 51 1.68 -3.44 2.21
CA GLY A 51 3.12 -3.52 2.39
C GLY A 51 3.75 -4.67 1.61
N ARG A 52 5.08 -4.65 1.50
CA ARG A 52 5.87 -5.76 0.95
C ARG A 52 6.45 -6.65 2.05
N MET A 53 6.76 -7.88 1.68
CA MET A 53 7.46 -8.83 2.54
C MET A 53 8.32 -9.81 1.72
N SER A 54 9.46 -10.21 2.31
CA SER A 54 10.35 -11.26 1.78
C SER A 54 10.42 -12.49 2.70
N GLN A 55 9.89 -12.39 3.92
CA GLN A 55 9.86 -13.43 4.95
C GLN A 55 8.51 -14.19 4.93
N PRO A 56 8.30 -15.19 5.79
CA PRO A 56 6.98 -15.79 6.04
C PRO A 56 5.96 -14.79 6.63
N LEU A 57 4.67 -15.01 6.36
CA LEU A 57 3.58 -14.11 6.80
C LEU A 57 3.48 -13.99 8.32
N GLU A 58 3.67 -15.10 9.03
CA GLU A 58 3.58 -15.14 10.49
C GLU A 58 4.69 -14.32 11.16
N GLU A 59 5.91 -14.32 10.60
CA GLU A 59 6.98 -13.44 11.08
C GLU A 59 6.62 -11.97 10.87
N ARG A 60 6.04 -11.65 9.70
CA ARG A 60 5.63 -10.28 9.39
C ARG A 60 4.48 -9.78 10.27
N LYS A 61 3.55 -10.67 10.63
CA LYS A 61 2.49 -10.39 11.62
C LYS A 61 3.10 -10.03 12.97
N LEU A 62 4.02 -10.86 13.46
CA LEU A 62 4.72 -10.61 14.72
C LEU A 62 5.51 -9.30 14.71
N GLU A 63 6.22 -9.01 13.62
CA GLU A 63 6.92 -7.73 13.45
C GLU A 63 5.95 -6.54 13.50
N TRP A 64 4.80 -6.65 12.86
CA TRP A 64 3.79 -5.61 12.89
C TRP A 64 3.25 -5.41 14.30
N ASP A 65 2.89 -6.48 14.99
CA ASP A 65 2.37 -6.45 16.35
C ASP A 65 3.37 -5.79 17.32
N GLN A 66 4.66 -6.01 17.12
CA GLN A 66 5.71 -5.32 17.88
C GLN A 66 5.85 -3.84 17.52
N GLN A 67 5.60 -3.48 16.27
CA GLN A 67 5.75 -2.11 15.78
C GLN A 67 4.57 -1.21 16.15
N CYS A 68 3.36 -1.76 16.16
CA CYS A 68 2.12 -1.04 16.41
C CYS A 68 1.08 -1.98 17.05
N LEU A 69 0.98 -1.92 18.38
CA LEU A 69 0.26 -2.88 19.23
C LEU A 69 -1.29 -2.71 19.26
N SER A 70 -1.86 -1.74 18.56
CA SER A 70 -3.03 -1.06 19.13
C SER A 70 -4.41 -1.46 18.64
N LYS A 71 -4.53 -2.12 17.49
CA LYS A 71 -5.85 -2.35 16.89
C LYS A 71 -6.00 -3.75 16.29
N PRO A 72 -7.15 -4.41 16.50
CA PRO A 72 -7.48 -5.64 15.79
C PRO A 72 -7.37 -5.41 14.29
N HIS A 73 -6.96 -6.42 13.56
CA HIS A 73 -6.74 -6.31 12.14
C HIS A 73 -7.05 -7.64 11.44
N ILE A 74 -7.55 -7.56 10.22
CA ILE A 74 -7.89 -8.74 9.42
C ILE A 74 -6.92 -8.81 8.26
N TRP A 75 -6.10 -9.87 8.28
CA TRP A 75 -5.11 -10.14 7.26
C TRP A 75 -5.75 -10.80 6.05
N TYR A 76 -5.37 -10.30 4.88
CA TYR A 76 -5.73 -10.90 3.60
C TYR A 76 -4.58 -11.77 3.08
N ASP A 77 -4.84 -12.41 1.94
CA ASP A 77 -3.80 -13.17 1.24
C ASP A 77 -2.70 -12.25 0.70
N ARG A 78 -1.70 -12.86 0.09
CA ARG A 78 -0.51 -12.21 -0.44
C ARG A 78 -0.35 -12.56 -1.92
N ILE A 79 0.23 -11.61 -2.66
CA ILE A 79 0.44 -11.74 -4.10
C ILE A 79 1.94 -11.77 -4.34
N ASP A 80 2.41 -12.86 -4.96
CA ASP A 80 3.79 -13.00 -5.41
C ASP A 80 4.07 -12.01 -6.54
N VAL A 81 5.18 -11.28 -6.44
CA VAL A 81 5.58 -10.24 -7.39
C VAL A 81 7.08 -10.27 -7.60
N ASN A 82 7.50 -10.08 -8.86
CA ASN A 82 8.91 -10.17 -9.23
C ASN A 82 9.75 -8.98 -8.72
N HIS A 83 9.11 -7.82 -8.56
CA HIS A 83 9.76 -6.57 -8.18
C HIS A 83 9.05 -5.90 -7.00
N SER A 84 8.93 -6.61 -5.88
CA SER A 84 8.10 -6.23 -4.72
C SER A 84 8.22 -4.78 -4.26
N HIS A 85 9.44 -4.25 -4.14
CA HIS A 85 9.63 -2.85 -3.76
C HIS A 85 9.07 -1.86 -4.80
N HIS A 86 9.27 -2.14 -6.08
CA HIS A 86 8.78 -1.28 -7.16
C HIS A 86 7.26 -1.38 -7.27
N VAL A 87 6.71 -2.60 -7.29
CA VAL A 87 5.26 -2.84 -7.36
C VAL A 87 4.54 -2.18 -6.19
N GLU A 88 5.00 -2.34 -4.95
CA GLU A 88 4.42 -1.67 -3.78
C GLU A 88 4.36 -0.15 -3.98
N HIS A 89 5.47 0.44 -4.43
CA HIS A 89 5.56 1.88 -4.61
C HIS A 89 4.58 2.39 -5.68
N LEU A 90 4.47 1.69 -6.82
CA LEU A 90 3.54 2.03 -7.88
C LEU A 90 2.08 1.85 -7.44
N VAL A 91 1.76 0.78 -6.71
CA VAL A 91 0.42 0.58 -6.13
C VAL A 91 0.05 1.75 -5.23
N HIS A 92 0.97 2.17 -4.34
CA HIS A 92 0.74 3.33 -3.48
C HIS A 92 0.53 4.64 -4.25
N LEU A 93 1.27 4.84 -5.35
CA LEU A 93 1.13 6.03 -6.19
C LEU A 93 -0.19 6.01 -6.97
N GLU A 94 -0.56 4.87 -7.53
CA GLU A 94 -1.81 4.70 -8.27
C GLU A 94 -3.02 4.90 -7.37
N LEU A 95 -2.99 4.39 -6.13
CA LEU A 95 -4.04 4.66 -5.14
C LEU A 95 -4.18 6.16 -4.88
N MET A 96 -3.06 6.86 -4.70
CA MET A 96 -3.09 8.31 -4.51
C MET A 96 -3.59 9.04 -5.76
N ALA A 97 -3.23 8.59 -6.95
CA ALA A 97 -3.70 9.16 -8.22
C ALA A 97 -5.22 9.03 -8.38
N HIS A 98 -5.80 7.93 -7.88
CA HIS A 98 -7.24 7.70 -7.82
C HIS A 98 -7.96 8.44 -6.68
N GLY A 99 -7.22 9.20 -5.87
CA GLY A 99 -7.80 10.02 -4.80
C GLY A 99 -7.99 9.28 -3.47
N TYR A 100 -7.51 8.05 -3.34
CA TYR A 100 -7.50 7.36 -2.05
C TYR A 100 -6.48 8.03 -1.12
N LYS A 101 -6.97 8.48 0.04
CA LYS A 101 -6.16 9.23 0.99
C LYS A 101 -5.15 8.30 1.65
N ARG A 102 -3.90 8.72 1.70
CA ARG A 102 -2.87 8.10 2.54
C ARG A 102 -2.92 8.72 3.93
N VAL A 103 -2.79 7.91 4.98
CA VAL A 103 -2.64 8.42 6.35
C VAL A 103 -1.28 9.13 6.48
N ILE A 104 -1.31 10.42 6.80
CA ILE A 104 -0.10 11.28 6.91
C ILE A 104 0.23 11.65 8.35
N GLU A 105 -0.77 11.53 9.22
CA GLU A 105 -0.70 11.74 10.65
C GLU A 105 0.23 10.70 11.29
N ARG A 106 0.78 11.05 12.45
CA ARG A 106 1.49 10.07 13.27
C ARG A 106 0.44 9.16 13.91
N CYS A 107 0.69 7.86 13.89
CA CYS A 107 -0.10 6.90 14.65
C CYS A 107 -0.12 7.33 16.13
N PRO A 108 -1.30 7.44 16.75
CA PRO A 108 -1.41 7.83 18.16
C PRO A 108 -0.77 6.79 19.08
N ASP A 109 -0.71 5.53 18.66
CA ASP A 109 -0.28 4.42 19.51
C ASP A 109 1.23 4.18 19.48
N CYS A 110 1.85 4.20 18.29
CA CYS A 110 3.29 3.96 18.15
C CYS A 110 4.11 5.21 17.79
N GLY A 111 3.46 6.35 17.53
CA GLY A 111 4.12 7.62 17.19
C GLY A 111 4.79 7.68 15.81
N LYS A 112 4.80 6.57 15.04
CA LYS A 112 5.38 6.49 13.69
C LYS A 112 4.39 6.98 12.63
N ARG A 113 4.91 7.39 11.48
CA ARG A 113 4.10 7.65 10.27
C ARG A 113 4.01 6.38 9.45
N HIS A 114 2.84 5.77 9.39
CA HIS A 114 2.61 4.60 8.56
C HIS A 114 2.19 5.02 7.15
N GLN A 115 3.18 5.37 6.32
CA GLN A 115 2.96 5.84 4.94
C GLN A 115 2.35 4.77 4.01
N GLU A 116 2.23 3.55 4.51
CA GLU A 116 1.69 2.36 3.83
C GLU A 116 0.19 2.18 4.14
N ILE A 117 -0.45 3.07 4.91
CA ILE A 117 -1.87 3.00 5.26
C ILE A 117 -2.70 3.95 4.40
N PHE A 118 -3.80 3.44 3.86
CA PHE A 118 -4.74 4.15 2.99
C PHE A 118 -6.18 4.03 3.50
N CYS A 119 -6.95 5.10 3.31
CA CYS A 119 -8.39 5.13 3.53
C CYS A 119 -9.12 4.64 2.26
N LEU A 120 -9.90 3.57 2.39
CA LEU A 120 -10.68 2.96 1.31
C LEU A 120 -12.17 2.93 1.67
N PRO A 121 -13.07 2.91 0.66
CA PRO A 121 -14.51 3.14 0.89
C PRO A 121 -15.27 1.91 1.39
N CYS A 122 -14.65 0.73 1.44
CA CYS A 122 -15.34 -0.53 1.75
C CYS A 122 -14.43 -1.58 2.40
N THR A 123 -15.02 -2.49 3.18
CA THR A 123 -14.34 -3.63 3.83
C THR A 123 -13.85 -4.69 2.86
N ASP A 124 -14.46 -4.79 1.68
CA ASP A 124 -14.09 -5.72 0.61
C ASP A 124 -13.07 -5.12 -0.37
N ALA A 125 -12.51 -3.94 -0.07
CA ALA A 125 -11.53 -3.24 -0.91
C ALA A 125 -10.28 -4.09 -1.22
N TRP A 126 -9.98 -5.10 -0.41
CA TRP A 126 -8.98 -6.09 -0.78
C TRP A 126 -9.29 -6.77 -2.12
N GLU A 127 -10.48 -7.35 -2.27
CA GLU A 127 -10.87 -8.09 -3.48
C GLU A 127 -11.25 -7.16 -4.63
N THR A 128 -11.83 -5.99 -4.33
CA THR A 128 -12.37 -5.09 -5.36
C THR A 128 -11.39 -4.04 -5.87
N ILE A 129 -10.38 -3.68 -5.07
CA ILE A 129 -9.45 -2.57 -5.39
C ILE A 129 -7.99 -3.03 -5.29
N ILE A 130 -7.53 -3.45 -4.11
CA ILE A 130 -6.10 -3.63 -3.80
C ILE A 130 -5.50 -4.78 -4.60
N LYS A 131 -6.09 -5.98 -4.53
CA LYS A 131 -5.57 -7.17 -5.20
C LYS A 131 -5.55 -7.02 -6.73
N PRO A 132 -6.65 -6.62 -7.40
CA PRO A 132 -6.64 -6.36 -8.83
C PRO A 132 -5.59 -5.31 -9.24
N LEU A 133 -5.40 -4.28 -8.40
CA LEU A 133 -4.39 -3.25 -8.66
C LEU A 133 -2.96 -3.79 -8.55
N ILE A 134 -2.65 -4.60 -7.54
CA ILE A 134 -1.32 -5.23 -7.41
C ILE A 134 -1.04 -6.13 -8.63
N GLU A 135 -2.00 -6.94 -9.04
CA GLU A 135 -1.87 -7.83 -10.21
C GLU A 135 -1.65 -7.04 -11.50
N LYS A 136 -2.44 -5.98 -11.73
CA LYS A 136 -2.29 -5.06 -12.87
C LYS A 136 -0.88 -4.46 -12.90
N ILE A 137 -0.45 -3.84 -11.80
CA ILE A 137 0.85 -3.16 -11.72
C ILE A 137 2.00 -4.17 -11.88
N ASN A 138 1.90 -5.36 -11.29
CA ASN A 138 2.93 -6.39 -11.45
C ASN A 138 3.05 -6.80 -12.93
N ALA A 139 1.93 -7.01 -13.62
CA ALA A 139 1.94 -7.33 -15.05
C ALA A 139 2.51 -6.19 -15.91
N GLU A 140 2.19 -4.93 -15.62
CA GLU A 140 2.75 -3.77 -16.34
C GLU A 140 4.27 -3.68 -16.17
N VAL A 141 4.76 -3.88 -14.95
CA VAL A 141 6.20 -3.89 -14.63
C VAL A 141 6.92 -5.04 -15.35
N GLU A 142 6.33 -6.23 -15.42
CA GLU A 142 6.91 -7.39 -16.11
C GLU A 142 6.96 -7.20 -17.64
N ASN A 143 5.97 -6.51 -18.20
CA ASN A 143 5.89 -6.28 -19.65
C ASN A 143 6.72 -5.06 -20.12
N GLY A 144 7.35 -4.32 -19.20
CA GLY A 144 8.23 -3.19 -19.52
C GLY A 144 7.52 -1.99 -20.14
N VAL A 145 6.28 -1.74 -19.72
CA VAL A 145 5.46 -0.58 -20.13
C VAL A 145 5.87 0.66 -19.35
#